data_AF-A0A6V8L7B7-F1
#
_entry.id   AF-A0A6V8L7B7-F1
#
_cell.length_a   1.000
_cell.length_b   1.000
_cell.length_c   1.000
_cell.angle_alpha   90.00
_cell.angle_beta   90.00
_cell.angle_gamma   90.00
#
_symmetry.space_group_name_H-M   'P 1'
#
loop_
_entity.id
_entity.type
_entity.pdbx_description
1 polymer ?
#
loop_
_entity_poly.entity_id
_entity_poly.type
_entity_poly.pdbx_seq_one_letter_code
_entity_poly.pdbx_strand_id
1 'polypeptide(L)'
;MGKDVAQGAFSREDRARYRQKVRRCLDVFALMLDDFGFDAERPTTGLEIELNLVDSEAEPAMRNAEILANLADPTFQTELGQFNLELNARPRLIEGDGFADYEEDVQASLGRAEHRAVKADSTIILIGILPTLTPRHLVLDNISANERYRVLNEQIVAARGEDIELDIRGVERLQTYTDSIAPEAACTSVQFHMQVSPESFASYWNASQAIAAVQVAVGANSPFLYGKRLWAETRIALFEQATDTRPDELKAQGVRPGCGSASGGSPRSSTSSRRTCGTSRRCCRSATTRTRSRSCTRAACRTWVSCACTTARSTAGTARSTT
;
A
#
# COMPACT_ATOMS: atom_id res chain seq x y z
N MET A 1 4.81 7.64 -3.17
CA MET A 1 3.57 7.46 -2.37
C MET A 1 2.57 8.61 -2.59
N GLY A 2 1.32 8.42 -2.13
CA GLY A 2 0.12 9.20 -2.53
C GLY A 2 0.16 10.70 -2.22
N LYS A 3 -0.47 11.50 -3.10
CA LYS A 3 -0.59 12.96 -2.95
C LYS A 3 -1.52 13.33 -1.80
N ASP A 4 -1.26 14.46 -1.15
CA ASP A 4 -2.14 15.04 -0.14
C ASP A 4 -3.57 15.20 -0.69
N VAL A 5 -4.54 14.84 0.13
CA VAL A 5 -5.96 14.92 -0.19
C VAL A 5 -6.50 16.23 0.39
N ALA A 6 -7.15 17.05 -0.44
CA ALA A 6 -7.81 18.26 0.05
C ALA A 6 -9.04 17.89 0.88
N GLN A 7 -9.34 18.69 1.91
CA GLN A 7 -10.53 18.53 2.76
C GLN A 7 -11.82 18.45 1.93
N GLY A 8 -12.70 17.50 2.29
CA GLY A 8 -14.08 17.48 1.81
C GLY A 8 -14.82 16.19 2.13
N ALA A 9 -16.09 16.30 2.51
CA ALA A 9 -17.01 15.16 2.54
C ALA A 9 -17.27 14.69 1.11
N PHE A 10 -16.96 13.42 0.81
CA PHE A 10 -17.22 12.86 -0.52
C PHE A 10 -18.71 12.61 -0.73
N SER A 11 -19.32 13.35 -1.67
CA SER A 11 -20.73 13.20 -2.00
C SER A 11 -21.02 11.87 -2.72
N ARG A 12 -22.31 11.52 -2.84
CA ARG A 12 -22.74 10.38 -3.68
C ARG A 12 -22.34 10.56 -5.14
N GLU A 13 -22.34 11.79 -5.64
CA GLU A 13 -21.91 12.11 -6.99
C GLU A 13 -20.41 11.88 -7.17
N ASP A 14 -19.59 12.30 -6.19
CA ASP A 14 -18.14 12.07 -6.20
C ASP A 14 -17.83 10.57 -6.25
N ARG A 15 -18.57 9.76 -5.47
CA ARG A 15 -18.44 8.30 -5.50
C ARG A 15 -18.82 7.71 -6.86
N ALA A 16 -19.85 8.24 -7.52
CA ALA A 16 -20.25 7.80 -8.86
C ALA A 16 -19.20 8.18 -9.92
N ARG A 17 -18.69 9.42 -9.87
CA ARG A 17 -17.65 9.93 -10.75
C ARG A 17 -16.34 9.18 -10.57
N TYR A 18 -15.97 8.86 -9.33
CA TYR A 18 -14.81 8.04 -8.99
C TYR A 18 -14.91 6.65 -9.64
N ARG A 19 -16.04 5.95 -9.48
CA ARG A 19 -16.25 4.64 -10.12
C ARG A 19 -16.14 4.70 -11.65
N GLN A 20 -16.71 5.72 -12.28
CA GLN A 20 -16.59 5.92 -13.73
C GLN A 20 -15.14 6.16 -14.13
N LYS A 21 -14.42 7.00 -13.39
CA LYS A 21 -12.99 7.28 -13.64
C LYS A 21 -12.14 6.03 -13.47
N VAL A 22 -12.35 5.23 -12.42
CA VAL A 22 -11.64 3.96 -12.21
C VAL A 22 -11.86 3.02 -13.39
N ARG A 23 -13.10 2.83 -13.84
CA ARG A 23 -13.40 2.01 -15.02
C ARG A 23 -12.69 2.51 -16.28
N ARG A 24 -12.76 3.81 -16.55
CA ARG A 24 -12.04 4.41 -17.68
C ARG A 24 -10.52 4.22 -17.58
N CYS A 25 -9.93 4.34 -16.40
CA CYS A 25 -8.51 4.08 -16.20
C CYS A 25 -8.16 2.62 -16.47
N LEU A 26 -9.03 1.66 -16.08
CA LEU A 26 -8.86 0.25 -16.39
C LEU A 26 -8.96 -0.02 -17.89
N ASP A 27 -9.88 0.64 -18.60
CA ASP A 27 -10.00 0.52 -20.05
C ASP A 27 -8.74 1.03 -20.77
N VAL A 28 -8.22 2.18 -20.34
CA VAL A 28 -6.95 2.73 -20.88
C VAL A 28 -5.78 1.82 -20.52
N PHE A 29 -5.73 1.27 -19.31
CA PHE A 29 -4.68 0.37 -18.90
C PHE A 29 -4.68 -0.92 -19.73
N ALA A 30 -5.84 -1.49 -20.03
CA ALA A 30 -5.96 -2.64 -20.92
C ALA A 30 -5.42 -2.33 -22.33
N LEU A 31 -5.79 -1.17 -22.89
CA LEU A 31 -5.23 -0.70 -24.17
C LEU A 31 -3.71 -0.52 -24.11
N MET A 32 -3.18 0.00 -23.00
CA MET A 32 -1.74 0.14 -22.80
C MET A 32 -1.02 -1.22 -22.82
N LEU A 33 -1.60 -2.22 -22.16
CA LEU A 33 -1.07 -3.58 -22.12
C LEU A 33 -1.06 -4.25 -23.50
N ASP A 34 -2.06 -3.99 -24.33
CA ASP A 34 -2.21 -4.62 -25.65
C ASP A 34 -1.39 -3.90 -26.74
N ASP A 35 -1.34 -2.57 -26.73
CA ASP A 35 -0.86 -1.77 -27.87
C ASP A 35 0.51 -1.09 -27.65
N PHE A 36 1.04 -1.05 -26.42
CA PHE A 36 2.27 -0.33 -26.09
C PHE A 36 3.38 -1.24 -25.55
N GLY A 37 4.62 -0.93 -25.95
CA GLY A 37 5.81 -1.54 -25.38
C GLY A 37 6.13 -0.91 -24.03
N PHE A 38 6.27 -1.75 -23.00
CA PHE A 38 6.82 -1.36 -21.71
C PHE A 38 8.33 -1.56 -21.71
N ASP A 39 9.07 -0.64 -21.07
CA ASP A 39 10.50 -0.85 -20.82
C ASP A 39 10.66 -1.96 -19.78
N ALA A 40 11.10 -3.13 -20.26
CA ALA A 40 11.33 -4.31 -19.46
C ALA A 40 12.73 -4.90 -19.66
N GLU A 41 13.59 -4.23 -20.43
CA GLU A 41 14.95 -4.73 -20.72
C GLU A 41 15.89 -4.58 -19.52
N ARG A 42 15.64 -3.59 -18.66
CA ARG A 42 16.43 -3.30 -17.45
C ARG A 42 15.50 -3.17 -16.24
N PRO A 43 15.02 -4.28 -15.67
CA PRO A 43 14.06 -4.25 -14.57
C PRO A 43 14.72 -3.71 -13.29
N THR A 44 14.15 -2.62 -12.77
CA THR A 44 14.58 -2.05 -11.49
C THR A 44 13.90 -2.72 -10.30
N THR A 45 14.55 -2.63 -9.15
CA THR A 45 14.00 -2.99 -7.85
C THR A 45 13.88 -1.76 -6.96
N GLY A 46 12.85 -1.75 -6.12
CA GLY A 46 12.66 -0.79 -5.04
C GLY A 46 12.67 -1.47 -3.69
N LEU A 47 12.96 -0.71 -2.64
CA LEU A 47 12.96 -1.17 -1.25
C LEU A 47 12.33 -0.09 -0.39
N GLU A 48 11.35 -0.48 0.41
CA GLU A 48 10.74 0.36 1.44
C GLU A 48 11.04 -0.25 2.81
N ILE A 49 11.45 0.58 3.77
CA ILE A 49 11.74 0.16 5.15
C ILE A 49 11.02 1.12 6.09
N GLU A 50 10.12 0.59 6.90
CA GLU A 50 9.48 1.34 7.97
C GLU A 50 10.26 1.18 9.28
N LEU A 51 10.35 2.27 10.02
CA LEU A 51 11.23 2.47 11.16
C LEU A 51 10.39 2.89 12.36
N ASN A 52 10.80 2.45 13.56
CA ASN A 52 10.22 2.96 14.79
C ASN A 52 11.17 3.92 15.50
N LEU A 53 10.61 4.89 16.19
CA LEU A 53 11.33 5.86 17.01
C LEU A 53 11.07 5.57 18.48
N VAL A 54 12.13 5.51 19.28
CA VAL A 54 12.04 5.39 20.74
C VAL A 54 12.87 6.43 21.46
N ASP A 55 12.47 6.80 22.67
CA ASP A 55 13.23 7.69 23.55
C ASP A 55 14.28 6.92 24.39
N SER A 56 14.92 7.62 25.34
CA SER A 56 15.92 7.04 26.24
C SER A 56 15.39 5.97 27.20
N GLU A 57 14.07 5.92 27.43
CA GLU A 57 13.41 4.90 28.25
C GLU A 57 12.88 3.74 27.39
N ALA A 58 13.19 3.74 26.09
CA ALA A 58 12.68 2.82 25.07
C ALA A 58 11.15 2.92 24.86
N GLU A 59 10.53 4.03 25.25
CA GLU A 59 9.13 4.31 24.96
C GLU A 59 8.99 4.92 23.55
N PRO A 60 7.86 4.73 22.85
CA PRO A 60 7.66 5.29 21.52
C PRO A 60 7.77 6.82 21.50
N ALA A 61 8.63 7.36 20.63
CA ALA A 61 8.88 8.80 20.53
C ALA A 61 8.07 9.43 19.39
N MET A 62 7.10 10.29 19.72
CA MET A 62 6.21 10.99 18.77
C MET A 62 6.92 12.17 18.06
N ARG A 63 8.05 11.91 17.39
CA ARG A 63 8.96 12.95 16.87
C ARG A 63 9.26 12.84 15.37
N ASN A 64 8.49 12.06 14.62
CA ASN A 64 8.78 11.85 13.19
C ASN A 64 8.86 13.16 12.38
N ALA A 65 7.94 14.11 12.58
CA ALA A 65 7.91 15.38 11.85
C ALA A 65 9.13 16.25 12.15
N GLU A 66 9.56 16.31 13.42
CA GLU A 66 10.77 17.03 13.83
C GLU A 66 12.02 16.42 13.18
N ILE A 67 12.14 15.09 13.23
CA ILE A 67 13.28 14.37 12.64
C ILE A 67 13.33 14.54 11.12
N LEU A 68 12.19 14.41 10.44
CA LEU A 68 12.09 14.59 8.99
C LEU A 68 12.45 16.01 8.55
N ALA A 69 11.97 17.02 9.28
CA ALA A 69 12.31 18.42 9.01
C ALA A 69 13.83 18.66 9.14
N ASN A 70 14.47 18.05 10.14
CA ASN A 70 15.90 18.15 10.37
C ASN A 70 16.77 17.31 9.41
N LEU A 71 16.21 16.21 8.89
CA LEU A 71 16.86 15.32 7.93
C LEU A 71 16.85 15.92 6.52
N ALA A 72 15.71 16.50 6.11
CA ALA A 72 15.49 17.10 4.79
C ALA A 72 15.87 16.18 3.61
N ASP A 73 15.67 14.86 3.77
CA ASP A 73 15.94 13.84 2.75
C ASP A 73 14.61 13.36 2.13
N PRO A 74 14.36 13.58 0.83
CA PRO A 74 13.11 13.20 0.19
C PRO A 74 12.89 11.68 0.09
N THR A 75 13.90 10.85 0.41
CA THR A 75 13.71 9.40 0.51
C THR A 75 13.02 9.01 1.81
N PHE A 76 12.86 9.93 2.77
CA PHE A 76 12.17 9.68 4.02
C PHE A 76 10.83 10.41 4.08
N GLN A 77 9.82 9.75 4.63
CA GLN A 77 8.50 10.34 4.85
C GLN A 77 7.86 9.88 6.15
N THR A 78 6.77 10.54 6.54
CA THR A 78 5.96 10.14 7.70
C THR A 78 5.21 8.85 7.39
N GLU A 79 5.10 8.00 8.40
CA GLU A 79 4.12 6.90 8.39
C GLU A 79 2.86 7.23 9.19
N LEU A 80 1.92 6.28 9.31
CA LEU A 80 0.66 6.48 10.04
C LEU A 80 0.91 7.01 11.46
N GLY A 81 1.83 6.41 12.21
CA GLY A 81 2.17 6.86 13.57
C GLY A 81 3.20 7.98 13.60
N GLN A 82 3.06 8.91 14.55
CA GLN A 82 4.06 9.94 14.84
C GLN A 82 5.42 9.38 15.32
N PHE A 83 5.42 8.11 15.72
CA PHE A 83 6.60 7.33 16.10
C PHE A 83 7.20 6.52 14.95
N ASN A 84 6.68 6.66 13.72
CA ASN A 84 7.16 5.95 12.55
C ASN A 84 7.72 6.85 11.47
N LEU A 85 8.72 6.32 10.77
CA LEU A 85 9.31 6.87 9.54
C LEU A 85 9.32 5.77 8.47
N GLU A 86 9.24 6.16 7.20
CA GLU A 86 9.47 5.24 6.09
C GLU A 86 10.63 5.75 5.22
N LEU A 87 11.57 4.85 4.94
CA LEU A 87 12.62 5.02 3.95
C LEU A 87 12.19 4.36 2.64
N ASN A 88 12.03 5.16 1.60
CA ASN A 88 11.87 4.73 0.21
C ASN A 88 13.24 4.77 -0.47
N ALA A 89 13.93 3.64 -0.55
CA ALA A 89 15.19 3.56 -1.27
C ALA A 89 14.98 3.87 -2.75
N ARG A 90 15.96 4.53 -3.38
CA ARG A 90 15.87 4.88 -4.79
C ARG A 90 15.77 3.60 -5.63
N PRO A 91 14.95 3.57 -6.70
CA PRO A 91 14.93 2.42 -7.60
C PRO A 91 16.30 2.20 -8.24
N ARG A 92 16.77 0.96 -8.25
CA ARG A 92 18.09 0.58 -8.77
C ARG A 92 18.03 -0.73 -9.52
N LEU A 93 19.06 -1.01 -10.31
CA LEU A 93 19.25 -2.32 -10.91
C LEU A 93 20.06 -3.20 -9.95
N ILE A 94 19.78 -4.50 -9.97
CA ILE A 94 20.67 -5.49 -9.33
C ILE A 94 21.68 -5.91 -10.40
N GLU A 95 22.72 -5.09 -10.58
CA GLU A 95 23.83 -5.30 -11.52
C GLU A 95 25.16 -4.96 -10.82
N GLY A 96 26.30 -5.38 -11.38
CA GLY A 96 27.61 -5.11 -10.77
C GLY A 96 27.77 -5.77 -9.39
N ASP A 97 28.13 -4.99 -8.38
CA ASP A 97 28.25 -5.42 -6.98
C ASP A 97 26.88 -5.71 -6.31
N GLY A 98 25.78 -5.52 -7.05
CA GLY A 98 24.48 -6.10 -6.77
C GLY A 98 23.88 -5.65 -5.44
N PHE A 99 23.74 -6.58 -4.51
CA PHE A 99 23.17 -6.31 -3.18
C PHE A 99 24.14 -5.58 -2.24
N ALA A 100 25.45 -5.61 -2.49
CA ALA A 100 26.42 -4.91 -1.65
C ALA A 100 26.23 -3.39 -1.74
N ASP A 101 26.05 -2.85 -2.95
CA ASP A 101 25.69 -1.44 -3.14
C ASP A 101 24.37 -1.06 -2.45
N TYR A 102 23.42 -2.00 -2.45
CA TYR A 102 22.12 -1.82 -1.81
C TYR A 102 22.28 -1.71 -0.30
N GLU A 103 23.09 -2.58 0.28
CA GLU A 103 23.44 -2.56 1.69
C GLU A 103 24.14 -1.26 2.06
N GLU A 104 25.15 -0.83 1.30
CA GLU A 104 25.89 0.41 1.57
C GLU A 104 24.97 1.64 1.53
N ASP A 105 24.11 1.77 0.52
CA ASP A 105 23.17 2.90 0.40
C ASP A 105 22.13 2.92 1.52
N VAL A 106 21.61 1.75 1.89
CA VAL A 106 20.65 1.61 3.01
C VAL A 106 21.33 1.93 4.33
N GLN A 107 22.52 1.38 4.61
CA GLN A 107 23.27 1.67 5.83
C GLN A 107 23.62 3.15 5.93
N ALA A 108 24.07 3.77 4.84
CA ALA A 108 24.35 5.20 4.80
C ALA A 108 23.08 6.02 5.06
N SER A 109 21.93 5.62 4.50
CA SER A 109 20.66 6.32 4.68
C SER A 109 20.12 6.20 6.11
N LEU A 110 20.16 4.99 6.69
CA LEU A 110 19.81 4.76 8.09
C LEU A 110 20.75 5.50 9.04
N GLY A 111 22.06 5.53 8.77
CA GLY A 111 23.02 6.27 9.57
C GLY A 111 22.77 7.79 9.58
N ARG A 112 22.36 8.36 8.43
CA ARG A 112 21.94 9.77 8.35
C ARG A 112 20.68 10.03 9.18
N ALA A 113 19.68 9.17 9.06
CA ALA A 113 18.43 9.30 9.83
C ALA A 113 18.68 9.16 11.34
N GLU A 114 19.48 8.18 11.75
CA GLU A 114 19.85 7.93 13.14
C GLU A 114 20.57 9.14 13.76
N HIS A 115 21.53 9.73 13.04
CA HIS A 115 22.21 10.94 13.50
C HIS A 115 21.26 12.12 13.74
N ARG A 116 20.14 12.19 13.00
CA ARG A 116 19.11 13.22 13.20
C ARG A 116 18.15 12.85 14.32
N ALA A 117 17.79 11.58 14.44
CA ALA A 117 16.96 11.06 15.52
C ALA A 117 17.61 11.33 16.89
N VAL A 118 18.91 11.02 17.04
CA VAL A 118 19.64 11.22 18.30
C VAL A 118 19.66 12.69 18.73
N LYS A 119 19.71 13.63 17.78
CA LYS A 119 19.64 15.08 18.07
C LYS A 119 18.26 15.54 18.54
N ALA A 120 17.23 14.74 18.29
CA ALA A 120 15.86 14.95 18.74
C ALA A 120 15.49 13.98 19.89
N ASP A 121 16.49 13.53 20.67
CA ASP A 121 16.33 12.61 21.80
C ASP A 121 15.60 11.30 21.43
N SER A 122 15.81 10.81 20.21
CA SER A 122 15.19 9.59 19.68
C SER A 122 16.22 8.63 19.08
N THR A 123 15.91 7.33 19.09
CA THR A 123 16.72 6.26 18.49
C THR A 123 15.85 5.47 17.50
N ILE A 124 16.41 5.05 16.37
CA ILE A 124 15.69 4.24 15.38
C ILE A 124 15.78 2.75 15.73
N ILE A 125 14.65 2.05 15.70
CA ILE A 125 14.54 0.61 15.93
C ILE A 125 13.84 -0.07 14.74
N LEU A 126 14.49 -1.12 14.22
CA LEU A 126 13.99 -1.98 13.14
C LEU A 126 13.28 -3.22 13.71
N ILE A 127 12.01 -3.09 14.10
CA ILE A 127 11.21 -4.17 14.68
C ILE A 127 9.76 -4.08 14.23
N GLY A 128 9.13 -5.21 13.89
CA GLY A 128 7.79 -5.23 13.34
C GLY A 128 6.73 -4.56 14.24
N ILE A 129 6.80 -4.77 15.56
CA ILE A 129 5.99 -4.05 16.56
C ILE A 129 6.90 -3.69 17.73
N LEU A 130 6.89 -2.42 18.17
CA LEU A 130 7.54 -2.00 19.41
C LEU A 130 6.87 -2.67 20.62
N PRO A 131 7.58 -3.48 21.43
CA PRO A 131 7.00 -4.16 22.59
C PRO A 131 6.49 -3.22 23.69
N THR A 132 7.01 -1.99 23.74
CA THR A 132 6.63 -0.91 24.66
C THR A 132 5.38 -0.16 24.22
N LEU A 133 4.80 -0.49 23.06
CA LEU A 133 3.50 0.06 22.68
C LEU A 133 2.43 -0.38 23.68
N THR A 134 1.63 0.58 24.11
CA THR A 134 0.48 0.41 24.99
C THR A 134 -0.72 1.12 24.35
N PRO A 135 -1.96 0.88 24.81
CA PRO A 135 -3.12 1.55 24.25
C PRO A 135 -3.03 3.08 24.28
N ARG A 136 -2.26 3.68 25.20
CA ARG A 136 -2.04 5.14 25.26
C ARG A 136 -1.27 5.70 24.06
N HIS A 137 -0.52 4.85 23.37
CA HIS A 137 0.30 5.24 22.21
C HIS A 137 -0.48 5.13 20.90
N LEU A 138 -1.39 4.16 20.79
CA LEU A 138 -2.14 3.86 19.56
C LEU A 138 -3.51 4.55 19.60
N VAL A 139 -3.49 5.87 19.70
CA VAL A 139 -4.65 6.76 19.71
C VAL A 139 -4.60 7.73 18.54
N LEU A 140 -5.76 8.31 18.18
CA LEU A 140 -5.89 9.24 17.06
C LEU A 140 -4.91 10.43 17.16
N ASP A 141 -4.67 10.95 18.36
CA ASP A 141 -3.79 12.11 18.60
C ASP A 141 -2.32 11.84 18.23
N ASN A 142 -1.91 10.56 18.20
CA ASN A 142 -0.56 10.14 17.84
C ASN A 142 -0.45 9.71 16.37
N ILE A 143 -1.49 9.93 15.55
CA ILE A 143 -1.39 9.77 14.09
C ILE A 143 -0.65 10.97 13.51
N SER A 144 0.21 10.73 12.51
CA SER A 144 0.95 11.76 11.80
C SER A 144 0.00 12.81 11.21
N ALA A 145 0.42 14.08 11.25
CA ALA A 145 -0.38 15.24 10.85
C ALA A 145 -0.67 15.34 9.32
N ASN A 146 -0.58 14.24 8.57
CA ASN A 146 -0.99 14.21 7.17
C ASN A 146 -2.50 13.97 7.06
N GLU A 147 -3.19 14.90 6.39
CA GLU A 147 -4.63 14.89 6.15
C GLU A 147 -5.13 13.57 5.54
N ARG A 148 -4.29 12.88 4.74
CA ARG A 148 -4.60 11.57 4.17
C ARG A 148 -5.02 10.55 5.22
N TYR A 149 -4.34 10.55 6.37
CA TYR A 149 -4.57 9.58 7.44
C TYR A 149 -5.85 9.88 8.21
N ARG A 150 -6.14 11.17 8.43
CA ARG A 150 -7.40 11.62 9.03
C ARG A 150 -8.61 11.22 8.17
N VAL A 151 -8.54 11.50 6.86
CA VAL A 151 -9.61 11.13 5.92
C VAL A 151 -9.75 9.61 5.83
N LEU A 152 -8.64 8.86 5.80
CA LEU A 152 -8.67 7.40 5.80
C LEU A 152 -9.36 6.84 7.05
N ASN A 153 -8.99 7.35 8.23
CA ASN A 153 -9.60 6.99 9.50
C ASN A 153 -11.12 7.23 9.46
N GLU A 154 -11.55 8.43 9.07
CA GLU A 154 -12.97 8.77 8.97
C GLU A 154 -13.73 7.85 8.01
N GLN A 155 -13.15 7.50 6.86
CA GLN A 155 -13.83 6.61 5.89
C GLN A 155 -13.91 5.17 6.38
N ILE A 156 -12.87 4.64 7.05
CA ILE A 156 -12.87 3.28 7.58
C ILE A 156 -13.87 3.15 8.73
N VAL A 157 -13.81 4.06 9.70
CA VAL A 157 -14.72 4.08 10.86
C VAL A 157 -16.17 4.29 10.39
N ALA A 158 -16.42 5.22 9.46
CA ALA A 158 -17.77 5.43 8.94
C ALA A 158 -18.31 4.25 8.11
N ALA A 159 -17.43 3.51 7.43
CA ALA A 159 -17.83 2.30 6.68
C ALA A 159 -18.20 1.15 7.61
N ARG A 160 -17.50 1.02 8.75
CA ARG A 160 -17.75 -0.01 9.76
C ARG A 160 -18.98 0.31 10.62
N GLY A 161 -19.11 1.56 11.08
CA GLY A 161 -20.25 2.02 11.87
C GLY A 161 -20.22 1.64 13.36
N GLU A 162 -19.14 1.03 13.82
CA GLU A 162 -18.90 0.61 15.21
C GLU A 162 -17.37 0.57 15.50
N ASP A 163 -17.01 0.43 16.78
CA ASP A 163 -15.62 0.29 17.20
C ASP A 163 -14.96 -0.96 16.60
N ILE A 164 -13.66 -0.86 16.35
CA ILE A 164 -12.85 -1.93 15.81
C ILE A 164 -12.47 -2.90 16.94
N GLU A 165 -13.10 -4.08 16.96
CA GLU A 165 -12.66 -5.18 17.82
C GLU A 165 -11.33 -5.77 17.33
N LEU A 166 -10.40 -5.92 18.27
CA LEU A 166 -9.16 -6.69 18.13
C LEU A 166 -9.25 -7.91 19.06
N ASP A 167 -9.38 -9.12 18.51
CA ASP A 167 -9.30 -10.41 19.22
C ASP A 167 -8.16 -11.25 18.62
N ILE A 168 -6.96 -11.12 19.19
CA ILE A 168 -5.76 -11.84 18.75
C ILE A 168 -5.43 -12.93 19.77
N ARG A 169 -5.46 -14.18 19.30
CA ARG A 169 -5.20 -15.38 20.11
C ARG A 169 -3.84 -15.97 19.75
N GLY A 170 -2.81 -15.69 20.54
CA GLY A 170 -1.47 -16.25 20.42
C GLY A 170 -1.12 -17.10 21.65
N VAL A 171 0.10 -16.96 22.17
CA VAL A 171 0.48 -17.56 23.47
C VAL A 171 -0.42 -17.04 24.59
N GLU A 172 -0.66 -15.73 24.60
CA GLU A 172 -1.71 -15.07 25.35
C GLU A 172 -2.84 -14.62 24.43
N ARG A 173 -3.96 -14.18 25.01
CA ARG A 173 -5.07 -13.56 24.28
C ARG A 173 -5.08 -12.07 24.54
N LEU A 174 -5.17 -11.28 23.47
CA LEU A 174 -5.49 -9.86 23.53
C LEU A 174 -6.91 -9.68 22.99
N GLN A 175 -7.80 -9.11 23.80
CA GLN A 175 -9.13 -8.67 23.37
C GLN A 175 -9.33 -7.21 23.78
N THR A 176 -9.57 -6.33 22.81
CA THR A 176 -9.77 -4.90 23.05
C THR A 176 -10.58 -4.26 21.91
N TYR A 177 -10.95 -3.00 22.10
CA TYR A 177 -11.68 -2.19 21.13
C TYR A 177 -10.92 -0.89 20.90
N THR A 178 -11.02 -0.37 19.69
CA THR A 178 -10.43 0.91 19.29
C THR A 178 -11.36 1.63 18.34
N ASP A 179 -11.44 2.95 18.47
CA ASP A 179 -12.31 3.84 17.72
C ASP A 179 -11.62 4.42 16.46
N SER A 180 -10.40 3.97 16.16
CA SER A 180 -9.59 4.50 15.08
C SER A 180 -8.70 3.44 14.45
N ILE A 181 -8.10 3.78 13.30
CA ILE A 181 -7.11 2.94 12.61
C ILE A 181 -5.73 2.97 13.28
N ALA A 182 -5.55 3.74 14.36
CA ALA A 182 -4.26 3.94 15.01
C ALA A 182 -3.50 2.64 15.35
N PRO A 183 -4.13 1.50 15.69
CA PRO A 183 -3.40 0.25 15.91
C PRO A 183 -2.63 -0.26 14.69
N GLU A 184 -3.01 0.13 13.47
CA GLU A 184 -2.25 -0.19 12.26
C GLU A 184 -0.83 0.39 12.31
N ALA A 185 -0.65 1.57 12.93
CA ALA A 185 0.65 2.21 13.06
C ALA A 185 1.66 1.40 13.90
N ALA A 186 1.20 0.40 14.66
CA ALA A 186 2.13 -0.50 15.35
C ALA A 186 2.91 -1.39 14.39
N CYS A 187 2.38 -1.64 13.19
CA CYS A 187 2.99 -2.52 12.21
C CYS A 187 4.00 -1.75 11.38
N THR A 188 5.28 -2.11 11.48
CA THR A 188 6.30 -1.69 10.51
C THR A 188 6.69 -2.83 9.60
N SER A 189 7.19 -2.57 8.40
CA SER A 189 7.55 -3.60 7.42
C SER A 189 8.83 -3.31 6.63
N VAL A 190 9.32 -4.34 5.93
CA VAL A 190 10.31 -4.21 4.85
C VAL A 190 9.64 -4.75 3.60
N GLN A 191 9.56 -3.92 2.56
CA GLN A 191 8.84 -4.24 1.33
C GLN A 191 9.79 -4.20 0.14
N PHE A 192 9.71 -5.22 -0.71
CA PHE A 192 10.52 -5.33 -1.92
C PHE A 192 9.64 -5.15 -3.15
N HIS A 193 10.04 -4.22 -4.01
CA HIS A 193 9.34 -3.94 -5.27
C HIS A 193 10.19 -4.43 -6.43
N MET A 194 9.56 -5.11 -7.37
CA MET A 194 10.23 -5.60 -8.58
C MET A 194 9.46 -5.15 -9.81
N GLN A 195 10.14 -4.45 -10.71
CA GLN A 195 9.61 -4.14 -12.02
C GLN A 195 9.58 -5.42 -12.87
N VAL A 196 8.41 -5.71 -13.44
CA VAL A 196 8.20 -6.90 -14.27
C VAL A 196 7.52 -6.53 -15.57
N SER A 197 7.78 -7.30 -16.63
CA SER A 197 7.04 -7.15 -17.88
C SER A 197 5.60 -7.65 -17.73
N PRO A 198 4.63 -7.12 -18.48
CA PRO A 198 3.27 -7.65 -18.52
C PRO A 198 3.21 -9.17 -18.76
N GLU A 199 4.04 -9.67 -19.69
CA GLU A 199 4.08 -11.09 -20.06
C GLU A 199 4.54 -12.00 -18.90
N SER A 200 5.41 -11.48 -18.02
CA SER A 200 5.96 -12.25 -16.89
C SER A 200 5.21 -12.04 -15.58
N PHE A 201 4.35 -11.01 -15.48
CA PHE A 201 3.66 -10.61 -14.26
C PHE A 201 2.99 -11.79 -13.52
N ALA A 202 2.22 -12.62 -14.23
CA ALA A 202 1.51 -13.73 -13.61
C ALA A 202 2.46 -14.74 -12.94
N SER A 203 3.61 -15.01 -13.55
CA SER A 203 4.61 -15.94 -13.00
C SER A 203 5.27 -15.36 -11.75
N TYR A 204 5.66 -14.08 -11.78
CA TYR A 204 6.25 -13.39 -10.63
C TYR A 204 5.25 -13.26 -9.48
N TRP A 205 4.00 -12.91 -9.77
CA TRP A 205 2.94 -12.83 -8.77
C TRP A 205 2.68 -14.19 -8.09
N ASN A 206 2.60 -15.28 -8.86
CA ASN A 206 2.40 -16.60 -8.28
C ASN A 206 3.61 -17.03 -7.45
N ALA A 207 4.83 -16.71 -7.90
CA ALA A 207 6.05 -17.00 -7.16
C ALA A 207 6.11 -16.22 -5.84
N SER A 208 5.76 -14.92 -5.84
CA SER A 208 5.75 -14.10 -4.62
C SER A 208 4.76 -14.63 -3.59
N GLN A 209 3.56 -15.03 -4.02
CA GLN A 209 2.57 -15.65 -3.13
C GLN A 209 3.07 -16.99 -2.57
N ALA A 210 3.74 -17.80 -3.38
CA ALA A 210 4.25 -19.10 -2.94
C ALA A 210 5.35 -19.00 -1.88
N ILE A 211 6.18 -17.95 -1.91
CA ILE A 211 7.28 -17.76 -0.95
C ILE A 211 6.91 -16.90 0.27
N ALA A 212 5.78 -16.19 0.23
CA ALA A 212 5.39 -15.23 1.27
C ALA A 212 5.40 -15.83 2.68
N ALA A 213 4.86 -17.04 2.86
CA ALA A 213 4.82 -17.71 4.16
C ALA A 213 6.22 -18.03 4.70
N VAL A 214 7.18 -18.39 3.83
CA VAL A 214 8.57 -18.65 4.22
C VAL A 214 9.26 -17.36 4.63
N GLN A 215 9.04 -16.27 3.89
CA GLN A 215 9.60 -14.96 4.22
C GLN A 215 9.08 -14.45 5.56
N VAL A 216 7.77 -14.56 5.80
CA VAL A 216 7.14 -14.23 7.09
C VAL A 216 7.73 -15.06 8.23
N ALA A 217 7.89 -16.38 8.03
CA ALA A 217 8.42 -17.26 9.08
C ALA A 217 9.87 -16.92 9.46
N VAL A 218 10.72 -16.61 8.47
CA VAL A 218 12.13 -16.24 8.70
C VAL A 218 12.25 -14.83 9.28
N GLY A 219 11.42 -13.91 8.82
CA GLY A 219 11.42 -12.50 9.24
C GLY A 219 10.57 -12.19 10.47
N ALA A 220 10.03 -13.21 11.16
CA ALA A 220 9.13 -13.04 12.29
C ALA A 220 9.79 -12.24 13.42
N ASN A 221 9.31 -11.02 13.68
CA ASN A 221 9.95 -10.10 14.62
C ASN A 221 8.98 -9.22 15.42
N SER A 222 7.70 -9.62 15.53
CA SER A 222 6.69 -8.86 16.27
C SER A 222 5.93 -9.72 17.31
N PRO A 223 6.61 -10.25 18.34
CA PRO A 223 6.00 -11.18 19.30
C PRO A 223 5.09 -10.56 20.36
N PHE A 224 5.17 -9.24 20.57
CA PHE A 224 4.47 -8.54 21.65
C PHE A 224 3.59 -7.40 21.12
N LEU A 225 2.44 -7.20 21.77
CA LEU A 225 1.57 -6.05 21.60
C LEU A 225 0.88 -5.77 22.94
N TYR A 226 0.90 -4.53 23.42
CA TYR A 226 0.29 -4.13 24.71
C TYR A 226 0.78 -4.98 25.90
N GLY A 227 2.07 -5.32 25.92
CA GLY A 227 2.67 -6.17 26.95
C GLY A 227 2.23 -7.63 26.93
N LYS A 228 1.47 -8.07 25.91
CA LYS A 228 1.03 -9.46 25.73
C LYS A 228 1.88 -10.18 24.71
N ARG A 229 2.34 -11.39 25.04
CA ARG A 229 3.02 -12.28 24.10
C ARG A 229 1.99 -12.98 23.23
N LEU A 230 1.97 -12.68 21.93
CA LEU A 230 0.98 -13.19 20.98
C LEU A 230 1.63 -14.18 20.00
N TRP A 231 1.54 -13.91 18.70
CA TRP A 231 2.20 -14.70 17.65
C TRP A 231 3.63 -14.21 17.47
N ALA A 232 4.54 -15.06 17.01
CA ALA A 232 5.89 -14.62 16.61
C ALA A 232 5.84 -13.46 15.59
N GLU A 233 4.79 -13.43 14.77
CA GLU A 233 4.52 -12.41 13.78
C GLU A 233 3.08 -11.87 13.91
N THR A 234 2.82 -11.14 15.01
CA THR A 234 1.52 -10.56 15.36
C THR A 234 1.00 -9.52 14.36
N ARG A 235 1.87 -8.84 13.59
CA ARG A 235 1.46 -7.80 12.63
C ARG A 235 0.37 -8.26 11.67
N ILE A 236 0.42 -9.53 11.23
CA ILE A 236 -0.56 -10.08 10.27
C ILE A 236 -1.97 -10.03 10.85
N ALA A 237 -2.15 -10.56 12.06
CA ALA A 237 -3.46 -10.58 12.72
C ALA A 237 -3.91 -9.16 13.09
N LEU A 238 -2.98 -8.31 13.55
CA LEU A 238 -3.29 -6.93 13.90
C LEU A 238 -3.75 -6.12 12.68
N PHE A 239 -3.00 -6.19 11.58
CA PHE A 239 -3.31 -5.46 10.35
C PHE A 239 -4.62 -5.93 9.73
N GLU A 240 -4.86 -7.25 9.66
CA GLU A 240 -6.11 -7.82 9.16
C GLU A 240 -7.33 -7.31 9.94
N GLN A 241 -7.24 -7.22 11.27
CA GLN A 241 -8.37 -6.81 12.12
C GLN A 241 -8.52 -5.28 12.20
N ALA A 242 -7.41 -4.53 12.27
CA ALA A 242 -7.41 -3.07 12.39
C ALA A 242 -7.90 -2.35 11.12
N THR A 243 -7.73 -2.98 9.95
CA THR A 243 -8.16 -2.42 8.66
C THR A 243 -9.47 -3.04 8.13
N ASP A 244 -10.09 -3.94 8.90
CA ASP A 244 -11.34 -4.57 8.48
C ASP A 244 -12.51 -3.59 8.59
N THR A 245 -13.04 -3.23 7.42
CA THR A 245 -14.20 -2.34 7.25
C THR A 245 -15.53 -3.09 7.31
N ARG A 246 -15.52 -4.41 7.44
CA ARG A 246 -16.75 -5.23 7.47
C ARG A 246 -17.37 -5.23 8.88
N PRO A 247 -18.67 -4.92 9.01
CA PRO A 247 -19.45 -5.24 10.20
C PRO A 247 -19.54 -6.76 10.41
N ASP A 248 -19.85 -7.18 11.63
CA ASP A 248 -19.95 -8.60 11.99
C ASP A 248 -21.02 -9.35 11.19
N GLU A 249 -22.10 -8.68 10.77
CA GLU A 249 -23.11 -9.29 9.91
C GLU A 249 -22.54 -9.68 8.53
N LEU A 250 -21.65 -8.85 7.96
CA LEU A 250 -21.02 -9.16 6.68
C LEU A 250 -19.99 -10.30 6.83
N LYS A 251 -19.27 -10.35 7.96
CA LYS A 251 -18.37 -11.47 8.27
C LYS A 251 -19.16 -12.78 8.41
N ALA A 252 -20.28 -12.76 9.13
CA ALA A 252 -21.17 -13.90 9.30
C ALA A 252 -21.77 -14.41 7.98
N GLN A 253 -21.99 -13.51 7.01
CA GLN A 253 -22.43 -13.84 5.65
C GLN A 253 -21.33 -14.40 4.73
N GLY A 254 -20.08 -14.54 5.23
CA GLY A 254 -18.96 -15.07 4.47
C GLY A 254 -18.39 -14.10 3.44
N VAL A 255 -18.70 -12.80 3.54
CA VAL A 255 -18.12 -11.77 2.69
C VAL A 255 -16.62 -11.68 3.00
N ARG A 256 -15.76 -11.92 2.02
CA ARG A 256 -14.31 -11.84 2.19
C ARG A 256 -13.87 -10.38 2.43
N PRO A 257 -12.76 -10.14 3.14
CA PRO A 257 -12.20 -8.79 3.27
C PRO A 257 -11.92 -8.24 1.87
N GLY A 258 -12.29 -6.99 1.63
CA GLY A 258 -11.94 -6.33 0.38
C GLY A 258 -10.44 -6.11 0.33
N CYS A 259 -9.72 -6.85 -0.52
CA CYS A 259 -8.42 -6.37 -0.96
C CYS A 259 -8.66 -5.03 -1.67
N GLY A 260 -7.83 -4.00 -1.46
CA GLY A 260 -7.98 -2.65 -2.03
C GLY A 260 -8.09 -2.54 -3.56
N SER A 261 -8.17 -3.64 -4.29
CA SER A 261 -8.68 -3.70 -5.65
C SER A 261 -10.21 -3.63 -5.67
N ALA A 262 -10.76 -2.53 -6.21
CA ALA A 262 -12.16 -2.39 -6.53
C ALA A 262 -12.61 -3.45 -7.56
N SER A 263 -12.94 -4.66 -7.11
CA SER A 263 -13.64 -5.66 -7.90
C SER A 263 -14.97 -5.97 -7.22
N GLY A 264 -16.05 -5.37 -7.74
CA GLY A 264 -17.40 -5.78 -7.42
C GLY A 264 -17.64 -7.21 -7.88
N GLY A 265 -17.65 -8.15 -6.94
CA GLY A 265 -18.10 -9.51 -7.18
C GLY A 265 -19.63 -9.54 -7.24
N SER A 266 -20.17 -9.76 -8.43
CA SER A 266 -21.59 -10.13 -8.59
C SER A 266 -21.82 -11.49 -7.95
N PRO A 267 -22.91 -11.72 -7.17
CA PRO A 267 -23.20 -13.05 -6.64
C PRO A 267 -23.53 -13.98 -7.81
N ARG A 268 -22.75 -15.03 -8.02
CA ARG A 268 -23.16 -16.13 -8.90
C ARG A 268 -24.23 -16.92 -8.16
N SER A 269 -25.48 -16.78 -8.60
CA SER A 269 -26.55 -17.71 -8.26
C SER A 269 -26.19 -19.10 -8.77
N SER A 270 -26.05 -20.04 -7.84
CA SER A 270 -25.90 -21.46 -8.14
C SER A 270 -27.26 -22.06 -8.50
N THR A 271 -27.63 -22.02 -9.78
CA THR A 271 -28.65 -22.93 -10.32
C THR A 271 -27.96 -24.12 -10.96
N SER A 272 -28.00 -25.25 -10.25
CA SER A 272 -27.59 -26.56 -10.76
C SER A 272 -28.46 -26.93 -11.96
N SER A 273 -27.87 -26.99 -13.16
CA SER A 273 -28.40 -27.85 -14.22
C SER A 273 -27.34 -28.87 -14.58
N ARG A 274 -27.62 -30.12 -14.22
CA ARG A 274 -26.86 -31.29 -14.69
C ARG A 274 -26.95 -31.32 -16.21
N ARG A 275 -25.83 -31.07 -16.90
CA ARG A 275 -25.63 -31.54 -18.27
C ARG A 275 -24.63 -32.68 -18.25
N THR A 276 -25.13 -33.82 -18.70
CA THR A 276 -24.44 -35.08 -18.93
C THR A 276 -23.25 -34.88 -19.86
N CYS A 277 -22.09 -35.37 -19.44
CA CYS A 277 -20.88 -35.40 -20.25
C CYS A 277 -20.98 -36.57 -21.24
N GLY A 278 -21.16 -36.24 -22.52
CA GLY A 278 -21.05 -37.16 -23.65
C GLY A 278 -19.65 -37.07 -24.25
N THR A 279 -18.97 -38.20 -24.28
CA THR A 279 -17.67 -38.45 -24.90
C THR A 279 -17.65 -38.14 -26.39
N SER A 280 -16.62 -37.43 -26.88
CA SER A 280 -16.00 -37.73 -28.18
C SER A 280 -14.58 -37.16 -28.29
N ARG A 281 -13.71 -37.97 -28.88
CA ARG A 281 -12.27 -37.73 -29.11
C ARG A 281 -12.02 -37.07 -30.48
N ARG A 282 -10.82 -36.50 -30.61
CA ARG A 282 -10.03 -36.14 -31.83
C ARG A 282 -10.34 -34.79 -32.48
N CYS A 283 -9.33 -33.92 -32.62
CA CYS A 283 -8.42 -33.95 -33.77
C CYS A 283 -7.20 -33.02 -33.61
N CYS A 284 -6.15 -33.32 -34.37
CA CYS A 284 -4.79 -32.80 -34.31
C CYS A 284 -4.54 -31.55 -35.18
N ARG A 285 -3.36 -30.95 -34.96
CA ARG A 285 -2.39 -30.38 -35.93
C ARG A 285 -2.45 -28.88 -36.31
N SER A 286 -1.40 -28.16 -35.85
CA SER A 286 -0.37 -27.39 -36.58
C SER A 286 -0.75 -26.28 -37.58
N ALA A 287 -0.15 -25.08 -37.43
CA ALA A 287 0.49 -24.31 -38.52
C ALA A 287 1.15 -22.98 -38.05
N THR A 288 2.49 -22.94 -38.12
CA THR A 288 3.38 -21.91 -38.72
C THR A 288 3.29 -20.39 -38.43
N THR A 289 4.41 -19.90 -37.87
CA THR A 289 5.24 -18.74 -38.29
C THR A 289 4.64 -17.59 -39.10
N ARG A 290 4.78 -16.37 -38.56
CA ARG A 290 4.98 -15.14 -39.36
C ARG A 290 5.85 -14.11 -38.62
N THR A 291 7.08 -13.98 -39.11
CA THR A 291 7.98 -12.83 -38.94
C THR A 291 7.39 -11.56 -39.56
N ARG A 292 7.47 -10.42 -38.88
CA ARG A 292 7.54 -9.10 -39.52
C ARG A 292 8.40 -8.13 -38.71
N SER A 293 9.59 -7.87 -39.27
CA SER A 293 10.43 -6.70 -39.05
C SER A 293 9.67 -5.40 -39.35
N ARG A 294 9.82 -4.38 -38.50
CA ARG A 294 9.84 -2.99 -38.94
C ARG A 294 10.72 -2.15 -38.01
N SER A 295 11.64 -1.46 -38.68
CA SER A 295 12.73 -0.64 -38.18
C SER A 295 12.27 0.61 -37.44
N CYS A 296 13.04 0.89 -36.38
CA CYS A 296 13.11 2.10 -35.59
C CYS A 296 13.20 3.40 -36.43
N THR A 297 12.45 4.42 -36.02
CA THR A 297 12.89 5.81 -36.10
C THR A 297 12.77 6.44 -34.71
N ARG A 298 13.91 6.49 -34.01
CA ARG A 298 14.14 7.25 -32.77
C ARG A 298 14.06 8.75 -33.08
N ALA A 299 12.99 9.44 -32.67
CA ALA A 299 12.99 10.91 -32.54
C ALA A 299 11.82 11.52 -31.74
N ALA A 300 10.72 10.80 -31.44
CA ALA A 300 9.50 11.46 -30.92
C ALA A 300 9.17 11.20 -29.43
N CYS A 301 10.06 10.62 -28.62
CA CYS A 301 9.77 10.21 -27.24
C CYS A 301 10.16 11.23 -26.14
N ARG A 302 10.15 12.54 -26.42
CA ARG A 302 10.52 13.56 -25.41
C ARG A 302 9.56 14.75 -25.34
N THR A 303 8.24 14.57 -25.34
CA THR A 303 7.34 15.71 -24.98
C THR A 303 5.88 15.38 -24.63
N TRP A 304 5.54 14.30 -23.91
CA TRP A 304 4.14 14.08 -23.52
C TRP A 304 3.99 13.62 -22.05
N VAL A 305 4.30 14.53 -21.14
CA VAL A 305 3.81 14.54 -19.75
C VAL A 305 3.46 15.99 -19.40
N SER A 306 2.38 16.52 -19.99
CA SER A 306 1.61 17.70 -19.51
C SER A 306 0.58 18.12 -20.54
N CYS A 307 -0.55 17.41 -20.62
CA CYS A 307 -1.76 17.99 -21.24
C CYS A 307 -3.00 17.16 -20.88
N ALA A 308 -3.63 17.45 -19.75
CA ALA A 308 -5.06 17.19 -19.53
C ALA A 308 -5.55 17.85 -18.22
N CYS A 309 -5.32 19.16 -18.08
CA CYS A 309 -6.01 20.00 -17.10
C CYS A 309 -6.21 21.38 -17.72
N THR A 310 -7.21 21.53 -18.58
CA THR A 310 -7.70 22.84 -18.99
C THR A 310 -9.21 22.83 -18.91
N THR A 311 -9.73 23.45 -17.86
CA THR A 311 -11.15 23.73 -17.63
C THR A 311 -11.60 24.80 -18.62
N ALA A 312 -12.54 24.46 -19.49
CA ALA A 312 -13.26 25.43 -20.31
C ALA A 312 -14.19 26.26 -19.40
N ARG A 313 -13.88 27.55 -19.23
CA ARG A 313 -14.82 28.55 -18.70
C ARG A 313 -15.79 28.93 -19.83
N SER A 314 -17.07 28.64 -19.67
CA SER A 314 -18.13 29.23 -20.50
C SER A 314 -18.43 30.65 -20.02
N THR A 315 -18.33 31.59 -20.96
CA THR A 315 -18.69 33.00 -20.88
C THR A 315 -20.18 33.20 -20.58
N ALA A 316 -20.50 33.94 -19.52
CA ALA A 316 -21.81 34.57 -19.32
C ALA A 316 -21.60 36.09 -19.26
N GLY A 317 -22.16 36.79 -20.25
CA GLY A 317 -22.07 38.24 -20.38
C GLY A 317 -22.88 38.98 -19.32
N THR A 318 -22.32 40.07 -18.81
CA THR A 318 -23.02 41.01 -17.93
C THR A 318 -23.29 42.29 -18.71
N ALA A 319 -24.57 42.52 -18.99
CA ALA A 319 -25.06 43.79 -19.51
C ALA A 319 -25.08 44.84 -18.38
N ARG A 320 -24.71 46.07 -18.74
CA ARG A 320 -24.79 47.28 -17.92
C ARG A 320 -26.25 47.69 -17.67
N SER A 321 -26.53 48.19 -16.46
CA SER A 321 -27.38 49.39 -16.29
C SER A 321 -27.13 50.06 -14.94
N THR A 322 -26.60 51.28 -14.99
CA THR A 322 -26.99 52.45 -14.16
C THR A 322 -28.52 52.44 -13.95
N THR A 323 -29.04 52.56 -12.74
CA THR A 323 -29.11 53.73 -11.84
C THR A 323 -29.61 53.24 -10.48
#